data_AF-M0JJA6-F1
#
_entry.id   AF-M0JJA6-F1
#
_cell.length_a   1.000
_cell.length_b   1.000
_cell.length_c   1.000
_cell.angle_alpha   90.00
_cell.angle_beta   90.00
_cell.angle_gamma   90.00
#
_symmetry.space_group_name_H-M   'P 1'
#
loop_
_entity.id
_entity.type
_entity.pdbx_description
1 polymer ?
#
loop_
_entity_poly.entity_id
_entity_poly.type
_entity_poly.pdbx_seq_one_letter_code
_entity_poly.pdbx_strand_id
1 'polypeptide(L)'
;MTPPSSSQDDEYVAIIDQKEVTDEVRDIAIKYDPLNQSGHEGFHITADDELHIDDALVMKEHGLIEKKIPNDSIQIVPLPSETGQLVNQYGNNGFRLYNLPAPEDGSVIGLLGRNGIGKSTALRCLSGQLKPNLGHPDEEIDWDQTIKRFRGTTLQQHLERLRDGAVTAAYKEQRVETVSESEGETVRERLSDQPNDPDRF
;
A
#
# COMPACT_ATOMS: atom_id res chain seq x y z
N MET A 1 22.39 14.90 3.45
CA MET A 1 21.21 15.74 3.74
C MET A 1 20.06 14.75 3.83
N THR A 2 19.71 14.32 5.04
CA THR A 2 18.62 13.38 5.27
C THR A 2 17.36 13.99 4.69
N PRO A 3 16.57 13.29 3.86
CA PRO A 3 15.31 13.84 3.39
C PRO A 3 14.48 14.23 4.63
N PRO A 4 13.69 15.32 4.55
CA PRO A 4 12.81 15.67 5.65
C PRO A 4 11.95 14.44 5.93
N SER A 5 11.91 14.00 7.20
CA SER A 5 10.86 13.14 7.68
C SER A 5 9.57 13.95 7.54
N SER A 6 8.92 13.87 6.37
CA SER A 6 7.56 14.33 6.25
C SER A 6 6.75 13.38 7.12
N SER A 7 6.47 13.79 8.36
CA SER A 7 5.17 13.48 8.93
C SER A 7 4.17 14.10 7.96
N GLN A 8 3.81 13.36 6.90
CA GLN A 8 2.55 13.62 6.24
C GLN A 8 1.53 13.35 7.33
N ASP A 9 0.86 14.42 7.79
CA ASP A 9 -0.27 14.26 8.68
C ASP A 9 -1.24 13.31 7.97
N ASP A 10 -1.59 12.19 8.62
CA ASP A 10 -2.58 11.28 8.09
C ASP A 10 -3.85 12.12 7.84
N GLU A 11 -4.31 12.19 6.58
CA GLU A 11 -5.60 12.80 6.27
C GLU A 11 -6.71 11.90 6.81
N TYR A 12 -7.80 12.47 7.31
CA TYR A 12 -8.95 11.73 7.81
C TYR A 12 -10.22 12.18 7.11
N VAL A 13 -11.24 11.33 7.10
CA VAL A 13 -12.60 11.63 6.65
C VAL A 13 -13.60 11.11 7.67
N ALA A 14 -14.70 11.84 7.86
CA ALA A 14 -15.81 11.42 8.69
C ALA A 14 -16.89 10.75 7.83
N ILE A 15 -17.16 9.46 8.08
CA ILE A 15 -18.29 8.76 7.48
C ILE A 15 -19.47 8.88 8.44
N ILE A 16 -20.58 9.46 7.99
CA ILE A 16 -21.76 9.73 8.81
C ILE A 16 -22.97 8.98 8.23
N ASP A 17 -23.51 8.01 8.96
CA ASP A 17 -24.78 7.37 8.61
C ASP A 17 -25.94 8.20 9.14
N GLN A 18 -26.43 9.14 8.32
CA GLN A 18 -27.52 10.06 8.69
C GLN A 18 -28.79 9.37 9.20
N LYS A 19 -29.03 8.09 8.85
CA LYS A 19 -30.22 7.36 9.31
C LYS A 19 -30.13 6.93 10.76
N GLU A 20 -28.92 6.77 11.28
CA GLU A 20 -28.64 6.32 12.63
C GLU A 20 -28.21 7.48 13.55
N VAL A 21 -28.10 8.69 13.01
CA VAL A 21 -27.81 9.91 13.79
C VAL A 21 -29.05 10.32 14.59
N THR A 22 -28.97 10.17 15.92
CA THR A 22 -29.99 10.65 16.87
C THR A 22 -29.64 12.05 17.39
N ASP A 23 -30.58 12.72 18.07
CA ASP A 23 -30.30 14.01 18.73
C ASP A 23 -29.15 13.91 19.74
N GLU A 24 -29.05 12.81 20.47
CA GLU A 24 -27.93 12.55 21.39
C GLU A 24 -26.59 12.47 20.66
N VAL A 25 -26.54 11.82 19.49
CA VAL A 25 -25.35 11.77 18.64
C VAL A 25 -24.97 13.17 18.17
N ARG A 26 -25.94 13.97 17.69
CA ARG A 26 -25.72 15.36 17.23
C ARG A 26 -25.11 16.21 18.35
N ASP A 27 -25.70 16.15 19.54
CA ASP A 27 -25.24 16.89 20.72
C ASP A 27 -23.82 16.49 21.12
N ILE A 28 -23.51 15.19 21.11
CA ILE A 28 -22.17 14.69 21.44
C ILE A 28 -21.16 15.14 20.40
N ALA A 29 -21.46 14.99 19.11
CA ALA A 29 -20.56 15.38 18.02
C ALA A 29 -20.21 16.87 18.12
N ILE A 30 -21.22 17.75 18.17
CA ILE A 30 -21.01 19.20 18.20
C ILE A 30 -20.26 19.63 19.48
N LYS A 31 -20.59 19.05 20.63
CA LYS A 31 -20.01 19.42 21.93
C LYS A 31 -18.57 18.96 22.12
N TYR A 32 -18.25 17.75 21.65
CA TYR A 32 -16.93 17.15 21.82
C TYR A 32 -16.00 17.34 20.62
N ASP A 33 -16.49 18.00 19.57
CA ASP A 33 -15.67 18.42 18.44
C ASP A 33 -14.55 19.39 18.87
N PRO A 34 -13.29 19.06 18.56
CA PRO A 34 -12.13 19.87 18.93
C PRO A 34 -12.09 21.24 18.25
N LEU A 35 -12.59 21.38 17.02
CA LEU A 35 -12.69 22.64 16.31
C LEU A 35 -13.72 23.55 16.99
N ASN A 36 -14.91 23.03 17.28
CA ASN A 36 -15.96 23.75 18.00
C ASN A 36 -15.48 24.20 19.39
N GLN A 37 -14.75 23.35 20.11
CA GLN A 37 -14.15 23.70 21.40
C GLN A 37 -13.10 24.82 21.30
N SER A 38 -12.43 24.93 20.15
CA SER A 38 -11.46 25.98 19.85
C SER A 38 -12.08 27.24 19.23
N GLY A 39 -13.40 27.26 19.00
CA GLY A 39 -14.12 28.39 18.40
C GLY A 39 -14.11 28.43 16.87
N HIS A 40 -13.69 27.34 16.21
CA HIS A 40 -13.82 27.16 14.76
C HIS A 40 -15.05 26.29 14.46
N GLU A 41 -15.55 26.30 13.23
CA GLU A 41 -16.68 25.47 12.82
C GLU A 41 -16.19 24.06 12.44
N GLY A 42 -16.53 23.07 13.27
CA GLY A 42 -16.34 21.64 13.01
C GLY A 42 -17.66 20.97 12.63
N PHE A 43 -18.03 19.90 13.34
CA PHE A 43 -19.35 19.29 13.22
C PHE A 43 -20.47 20.32 13.45
N HIS A 44 -21.40 20.40 12.51
CA HIS A 44 -22.56 21.31 12.51
C HIS A 44 -23.78 20.65 11.86
N ILE A 45 -24.97 21.24 12.07
CA ILE A 45 -26.19 20.81 11.39
C ILE A 45 -26.42 21.68 10.15
N THR A 46 -26.65 21.04 9.01
CA THR A 46 -26.91 21.72 7.74
C THR A 46 -28.34 22.24 7.66
N ALA A 47 -28.65 22.99 6.60
CA ALA A 47 -30.01 23.47 6.33
C ALA A 47 -31.02 22.32 6.10
N ASP A 48 -30.54 21.14 5.69
CA ASP A 48 -31.36 19.95 5.45
C ASP A 48 -31.49 19.05 6.71
N ASP A 49 -31.12 19.57 7.89
CA ASP A 49 -31.15 18.87 9.17
C ASP A 49 -30.23 17.63 9.23
N GLU A 50 -29.12 17.64 8.50
CA GLU A 50 -28.11 16.59 8.53
C GLU A 50 -26.87 17.02 9.33
N LEU A 51 -26.22 16.06 10.00
CA LEU A 51 -24.95 16.32 10.69
C LEU A 51 -23.81 16.32 9.68
N HIS A 52 -22.97 17.34 9.67
CA HIS A 52 -21.94 17.52 8.66
C HIS A 52 -20.65 18.11 9.24
N ILE A 53 -19.52 17.81 8.60
CA ILE A 53 -18.21 18.42 8.82
C ILE A 53 -17.48 18.46 7.47
N ASP A 54 -16.68 19.49 7.22
CA ASP A 54 -15.85 19.56 6.01
C ASP A 54 -14.71 18.53 6.09
N ASP A 55 -14.58 17.67 5.08
CA ASP A 55 -13.53 16.65 4.97
C ASP A 55 -12.12 17.21 5.20
N ALA A 56 -11.84 18.43 4.72
CA ALA A 56 -10.54 19.08 4.87
C ALA A 56 -10.21 19.47 6.32
N LEU A 57 -11.22 19.48 7.20
CA LEU A 57 -11.09 19.84 8.62
C LEU A 57 -11.07 18.60 9.54
N VAL A 58 -11.34 17.40 9.00
CA VAL A 58 -11.34 16.17 9.80
C VAL A 58 -9.91 15.80 10.16
N MET A 59 -9.67 15.67 11.46
CA MET A 59 -8.40 15.24 12.06
C MET A 59 -8.60 14.09 13.05
N LYS A 60 -7.50 13.40 13.38
CA LYS A 60 -7.46 12.21 14.25
C LYS A 60 -8.21 12.39 15.58
N GLU A 61 -8.17 13.59 16.15
CA GLU A 61 -8.78 13.95 17.43
C GLU A 61 -10.30 13.78 17.43
N HIS A 62 -10.95 13.91 16.26
CA HIS A 62 -12.39 13.64 16.12
C HIS A 62 -12.76 12.19 16.45
N GLY A 63 -11.79 11.25 16.41
CA GLY A 63 -12.01 9.85 16.82
C GLY A 63 -12.39 9.69 18.31
N LEU A 64 -12.32 10.76 19.12
CA LEU A 64 -12.90 10.75 20.47
C LEU A 64 -14.44 10.76 20.45
N ILE A 65 -15.06 11.38 19.43
CA ILE A 65 -16.52 11.43 19.25
C ILE A 65 -17.07 10.03 19.01
N GLU A 66 -16.45 9.25 18.11
CA GLU A 66 -16.78 7.84 17.83
C GLU A 66 -16.86 7.00 19.12
N LYS A 67 -15.97 7.25 20.09
CA LYS A 67 -15.96 6.54 21.38
C LYS A 67 -17.01 6.99 22.38
N LYS A 68 -17.65 8.14 22.14
CA LYS A 68 -18.60 8.78 23.07
C LYS A 68 -20.05 8.63 22.65
N ILE A 69 -20.30 8.49 21.35
CA ILE A 69 -21.65 8.31 20.82
C ILE A 69 -22.21 6.92 21.19
N PRO A 70 -23.54 6.78 21.31
CA PRO A 70 -24.18 5.53 21.75
C PRO A 70 -24.22 4.43 20.67
N ASN A 71 -23.80 4.72 19.44
CA ASN A 71 -23.82 3.82 18.28
C ASN A 71 -22.66 4.15 17.31
N ASP A 72 -22.55 3.45 16.19
CA ASP A 72 -21.45 3.63 15.22
C ASP A 72 -21.82 4.58 14.07
N SER A 73 -22.73 5.53 14.28
CA SER A 73 -23.25 6.40 13.20
C SER A 73 -22.24 7.42 12.67
N ILE A 74 -21.10 7.59 13.35
CA ILE A 74 -19.97 8.43 12.91
C ILE A 74 -18.69 7.59 13.01
N GLN A 75 -17.94 7.49 11.92
CA GLN A 75 -16.64 6.82 11.88
C GLN A 75 -15.59 7.77 11.34
N ILE A 76 -14.46 7.90 12.06
CA ILE A 76 -13.34 8.73 11.61
C ILE A 76 -12.27 7.81 11.02
N VAL A 77 -12.16 7.80 9.69
CA VAL A 77 -11.27 6.88 8.98
C VAL A 77 -10.08 7.63 8.38
N PRO A 78 -8.85 7.11 8.52
CA PRO A 78 -7.70 7.67 7.84
C PRO A 78 -7.80 7.41 6.33
N LEU A 79 -7.50 8.42 5.54
CA LEU A 79 -7.30 8.29 4.11
C LEU A 79 -5.91 7.70 3.82
N PRO A 80 -5.74 6.98 2.69
CA PRO A 80 -4.45 6.43 2.32
C PRO A 80 -3.43 7.56 2.02
N SER A 81 -2.55 7.85 2.96
CA SER A 81 -1.33 8.63 2.77
C SER A 81 -0.17 7.71 2.33
N GLU A 82 1.02 8.25 2.03
CA GLU A 82 2.23 7.44 1.72
C GLU A 82 2.68 6.64 2.96
N THR A 83 1.92 5.61 3.30
CA THR A 83 2.03 4.83 4.53
C THR A 83 2.66 3.48 4.27
N GLY A 84 3.36 2.98 5.29
CA GLY A 84 4.04 1.70 5.26
C GLY A 84 5.51 1.80 4.87
N GLN A 85 6.06 0.67 4.44
CA GLN A 85 7.49 0.55 4.19
C GLN A 85 7.80 0.85 2.74
N LEU A 86 8.59 1.89 2.46
CA LEU A 86 9.09 2.17 1.11
C LEU A 86 10.01 1.03 0.67
N VAL A 87 9.61 0.31 -0.37
CA VAL A 87 10.31 -0.86 -0.92
C VAL A 87 11.19 -0.46 -2.09
N ASN A 88 10.64 0.32 -3.02
CA ASN A 88 11.34 0.69 -4.24
C ASN A 88 10.88 2.04 -4.78
N GLN A 89 11.78 2.79 -5.40
CA GLN A 89 11.49 4.04 -6.12
C GLN A 89 12.28 4.07 -7.43
N TYR A 90 11.66 4.46 -8.54
CA TYR A 90 12.34 4.48 -9.86
C TYR A 90 13.17 5.73 -10.15
N GLY A 91 13.10 6.75 -9.29
CA GLY A 91 13.79 8.02 -9.47
C GLY A 91 13.15 9.14 -8.63
N ASN A 92 13.77 10.32 -8.62
CA ASN A 92 13.17 11.51 -8.03
C ASN A 92 11.82 11.82 -8.70
N ASN A 93 10.76 11.98 -7.91
CA ASN A 93 9.37 12.12 -8.35
C ASN A 93 8.84 10.93 -9.19
N GLY A 94 9.55 9.80 -9.17
CA GLY A 94 9.12 8.56 -9.81
C GLY A 94 8.14 7.79 -8.94
N PHE A 95 7.51 6.77 -9.56
CA PHE A 95 6.65 5.84 -8.85
C PHE A 95 7.37 5.21 -7.64
N ARG A 96 6.66 5.14 -6.51
CA ARG A 96 7.09 4.54 -5.24
C ARG A 96 6.22 3.33 -4.93
N LEU A 97 6.87 2.23 -4.57
CA LEU A 97 6.20 1.01 -4.11
C LEU A 97 6.29 0.94 -2.58
N TYR A 98 5.14 0.82 -1.92
CA TYR A 98 5.04 0.62 -0.47
C TYR A 98 4.56 -0.79 -0.16
N ASN A 99 5.24 -1.43 0.79
CA ASN A 99 5.02 -2.80 1.25
C ASN A 99 5.16 -3.87 0.13
N LEU A 100 5.35 -5.12 0.56
CA LEU A 100 5.33 -6.29 -0.33
C LEU A 100 4.56 -7.41 0.36
N PRO A 101 3.71 -8.15 -0.36
CA PRO A 101 3.14 -9.39 0.16
C PRO A 101 4.25 -10.44 0.25
N ALA A 102 4.30 -11.21 1.34
CA ALA A 102 5.21 -12.33 1.47
C ALA A 102 4.59 -13.58 0.82
N PRO A 103 5.32 -14.32 -0.04
CA PRO A 103 4.91 -15.64 -0.48
C PRO A 103 4.74 -16.60 0.71
N GLU A 104 3.70 -17.44 0.67
CA GLU A 104 3.44 -18.48 1.66
C GLU A 104 3.40 -19.84 0.97
N ASP A 105 4.25 -20.76 1.43
CA ASP A 105 4.42 -22.08 0.83
C ASP A 105 3.10 -22.87 0.83
N GLY A 106 2.77 -23.50 -0.31
CA GLY A 106 1.53 -24.29 -0.45
C GLY A 106 0.26 -23.47 -0.67
N SER A 107 0.36 -22.14 -0.75
CA SER A 107 -0.77 -21.24 -0.97
C SER A 107 -0.68 -20.49 -2.31
N VAL A 108 -1.83 -20.01 -2.80
CA VAL A 108 -1.89 -19.10 -3.96
C VAL A 108 -2.32 -17.72 -3.46
N ILE A 109 -1.44 -16.73 -3.66
CA ILE A 109 -1.70 -15.34 -3.25
C ILE A 109 -2.19 -14.54 -4.46
N GLY A 110 -3.38 -13.96 -4.34
CA GLY A 110 -3.94 -13.05 -5.34
C GLY A 110 -3.51 -11.60 -5.12
N LEU A 111 -2.85 -11.00 -6.10
CA LEU A 111 -2.50 -9.57 -6.08
C LEU A 111 -3.46 -8.78 -6.98
N LEU A 112 -4.45 -8.12 -6.39
CA LEU A 112 -5.47 -7.33 -7.09
C LEU A 112 -5.26 -5.83 -6.90
N GLY A 113 -5.63 -5.05 -7.92
CA GLY A 113 -5.57 -3.59 -7.86
C GLY A 113 -5.59 -2.96 -9.25
N ARG A 114 -5.76 -1.63 -9.31
CA ARG A 114 -5.76 -0.88 -10.57
C ARG A 114 -4.40 -0.93 -11.29
N ASN A 115 -4.39 -0.68 -12.59
CA ASN A 115 -3.13 -0.54 -13.32
C ASN A 115 -2.32 0.65 -12.79
N GLY A 116 -0.99 0.51 -12.76
CA GLY A 116 -0.09 1.55 -12.24
C GLY A 116 0.11 1.55 -10.71
N ILE A 117 -0.58 0.70 -9.94
CA ILE A 117 -0.41 0.64 -8.47
C ILE A 117 0.83 -0.14 -8.00
N GLY A 118 1.67 -0.62 -8.93
CA GLY A 118 2.93 -1.31 -8.60
C GLY A 118 2.89 -2.83 -8.59
N LYS A 119 1.80 -3.48 -9.03
CA LYS A 119 1.68 -4.96 -9.06
C LYS A 119 2.85 -5.65 -9.77
N SER A 120 3.17 -5.22 -10.99
CA SER A 120 4.27 -5.80 -11.77
C SER A 120 5.63 -5.50 -11.14
N THR A 121 5.79 -4.34 -10.48
CA THR A 121 7.00 -4.01 -9.72
C THR A 121 7.15 -4.93 -8.51
N ALA A 122 6.06 -5.18 -7.76
CA ALA A 122 6.06 -6.10 -6.63
C ALA A 122 6.45 -7.53 -7.04
N LEU A 123 5.89 -8.03 -8.15
CA LEU A 123 6.25 -9.34 -8.69
C LEU A 123 7.72 -9.42 -9.10
N ARG A 124 8.27 -8.38 -9.74
CA ARG A 124 9.71 -8.32 -10.08
C ARG A 124 10.60 -8.32 -8.84
N CYS A 125 10.16 -7.69 -7.75
CA CYS A 125 10.88 -7.75 -6.47
C CYS A 125 10.85 -9.15 -5.86
N LEU A 126 9.68 -9.79 -5.85
CA LEU A 126 9.49 -11.13 -5.31
C LEU A 126 10.13 -12.23 -6.17
N SER A 127 10.39 -11.98 -7.46
CA SER A 127 11.12 -12.90 -8.33
C SER A 127 12.63 -12.69 -8.36
N GLY A 128 13.14 -11.64 -7.68
CA GLY A 128 14.54 -11.27 -7.71
C GLY A 128 15.00 -10.53 -8.98
N GLN A 129 14.11 -10.31 -9.96
CA GLN A 129 14.40 -9.51 -11.16
C GLN A 129 14.66 -8.03 -10.86
N LEU A 130 14.11 -7.52 -9.75
CA LEU A 130 14.32 -6.16 -9.27
C LEU A 130 14.68 -6.19 -7.78
N LYS A 131 15.93 -5.92 -7.43
CA LYS A 131 16.33 -5.75 -6.03
C LYS A 131 15.69 -4.46 -5.45
N PRO A 132 14.96 -4.53 -4.33
CA PRO A 132 14.39 -3.35 -3.68
C PRO A 132 15.47 -2.33 -3.28
N ASN A 133 15.31 -1.07 -3.71
CA ASN A 133 16.24 0.02 -3.41
C ASN A 133 15.83 0.92 -2.24
N LEU A 134 14.77 0.58 -1.51
CA LEU A 134 14.33 1.26 -0.29
C LEU A 134 14.14 2.78 -0.41
N GLY A 135 13.93 3.31 -1.63
CA GLY A 135 13.79 4.75 -1.86
C GLY A 135 15.08 5.47 -2.30
N HIS A 136 16.18 4.73 -2.50
CA HIS A 136 17.45 5.28 -2.96
C HIS A 136 17.74 4.82 -4.40
N PRO A 137 17.09 5.41 -5.43
CA PRO A 137 17.26 5.00 -6.83
C PRO A 137 18.69 5.19 -7.35
N ASP A 138 19.44 6.13 -6.76
CA ASP A 138 20.78 6.51 -7.21
C ASP A 138 21.90 5.83 -6.39
N GLU A 139 21.54 4.94 -5.45
CA GLU A 139 22.48 4.26 -4.56
C GLU A 139 22.43 2.74 -4.76
N GLU A 140 23.60 2.09 -4.76
CA GLU A 140 23.66 0.63 -4.72
C GLU A 140 23.49 0.12 -3.29
N ILE A 141 22.30 -0.41 -2.98
CA ILE A 141 22.01 -1.04 -1.69
C ILE A 141 22.31 -2.54 -1.78
N ASP A 142 23.13 -3.07 -0.87
CA ASP A 142 23.38 -4.50 -0.79
C ASP A 142 22.18 -5.30 -0.24
N TRP A 143 22.07 -6.57 -0.63
CA TRP A 143 21.01 -7.47 -0.17
C TRP A 143 20.89 -7.55 1.35
N ASP A 144 22.01 -7.53 2.09
CA ASP A 144 21.96 -7.60 3.55
C ASP A 144 21.29 -6.36 4.15
N GLN A 145 21.49 -5.20 3.54
CA GLN A 145 20.83 -3.96 3.95
C GLN A 145 19.34 -3.99 3.61
N THR A 146 18.99 -4.49 2.42
CA THR A 146 17.59 -4.68 2.00
C THR A 146 16.85 -5.65 2.95
N ILE A 147 17.42 -6.82 3.21
CA ILE A 147 16.84 -7.86 4.08
C ILE A 147 16.65 -7.34 5.50
N LYS A 148 17.62 -6.57 6.02
CA LYS A 148 17.54 -5.96 7.35
C LYS A 148 16.30 -5.08 7.53
N ARG A 149 15.79 -4.45 6.46
CA ARG A 149 14.58 -3.62 6.50
C ARG A 149 13.31 -4.42 6.81
N PHE A 150 13.31 -5.71 6.49
CA PHE A 150 12.18 -6.64 6.65
C PHE A 150 12.37 -7.61 7.83
N ARG A 151 13.33 -7.35 8.73
CA ARG A 151 13.68 -8.26 9.82
C ARG A 151 12.47 -8.64 10.67
N GLY A 152 12.31 -9.94 10.95
CA GLY A 152 11.22 -10.48 11.75
C GLY A 152 9.93 -10.74 10.96
N THR A 153 9.95 -10.62 9.63
CA THR A 153 8.81 -10.91 8.75
C THR A 153 9.06 -12.16 7.91
N THR A 154 7.99 -12.78 7.39
CA THR A 154 8.11 -13.87 6.41
C THR A 154 8.83 -13.42 5.13
N LEU A 155 8.71 -12.15 4.78
CA LEU A 155 9.40 -11.57 3.62
C LEU A 155 10.92 -11.59 3.78
N GLN A 156 11.44 -11.45 5.01
CA GLN A 156 12.88 -11.61 5.29
C GLN A 156 13.37 -12.98 4.79
N GLN A 157 12.67 -14.05 5.16
CA GLN A 157 13.05 -15.42 4.81
C GLN A 157 13.03 -15.64 3.30
N HIS A 158 12.02 -15.08 2.61
CA HIS A 158 11.93 -15.15 1.15
C HIS A 158 13.10 -14.42 0.47
N LEU A 159 13.42 -13.21 0.91
CA LEU A 159 14.53 -12.43 0.35
C LEU A 159 15.89 -13.06 0.63
N GLU A 160 16.09 -13.68 1.80
CA GLU A 160 17.28 -14.48 2.11
C GLU A 160 17.43 -15.67 1.14
N ARG A 161 16.33 -16.42 0.92
CA ARG A 161 16.32 -17.53 -0.04
C ARG A 161 16.59 -17.08 -1.47
N LEU A 162 16.09 -15.92 -1.89
CA LEU A 162 16.39 -15.34 -3.20
C LEU A 162 17.87 -14.94 -3.33
N ARG A 163 18.43 -14.24 -2.33
CA ARG A 163 19.85 -13.87 -2.29
C ARG A 163 20.76 -15.09 -2.40
N ASP A 164 20.41 -16.15 -1.68
CA ASP A 164 21.20 -17.38 -1.62
C ASP A 164 20.97 -18.32 -2.83
N GLY A 165 20.08 -17.95 -3.76
CA GLY A 165 19.72 -18.78 -4.91
C GLY A 165 18.93 -20.05 -4.55
N ALA A 166 18.42 -20.14 -3.32
CA ALA A 166 17.65 -21.27 -2.81
C ALA A 166 16.18 -21.27 -3.27
N VAL A 167 15.72 -20.17 -3.87
CA VAL A 167 14.43 -20.07 -4.56
C VAL A 167 14.68 -19.56 -5.96
N THR A 168 14.11 -20.27 -6.93
CA THR A 168 14.03 -19.79 -8.30
C THR A 168 12.57 -19.49 -8.62
N ALA A 169 12.32 -18.29 -9.11
CA ALA A 169 10.97 -17.78 -9.29
C ALA A 169 10.61 -17.75 -10.77
N ALA A 170 9.47 -18.37 -11.08
CA ALA A 170 8.90 -18.30 -12.40
C ALA A 170 8.11 -17.02 -12.64
N TYR A 171 8.40 -16.34 -13.75
CA TYR A 171 7.79 -15.06 -14.07
C TYR A 171 7.26 -15.05 -15.49
N LYS A 172 5.93 -15.21 -15.58
CA LYS A 172 5.23 -15.02 -16.85
C LYS A 172 5.20 -13.54 -17.21
N GLU A 173 5.88 -13.18 -18.29
CA GLU A 173 5.84 -11.82 -18.81
C GLU A 173 4.40 -11.37 -19.11
N GLN A 174 4.09 -10.14 -18.69
CA GLN A 174 2.77 -9.56 -18.86
C GLN A 174 2.48 -9.19 -20.33
N ARG A 175 3.51 -8.85 -21.11
CA ARG A 175 3.41 -8.59 -22.55
C ARG A 175 3.79 -9.86 -23.29
N VAL A 176 2.82 -10.49 -23.94
CA VAL A 176 3.05 -11.74 -24.66
C VAL A 176 3.41 -11.48 -26.12
N GLU A 177 3.10 -10.29 -26.63
CA GLU A 177 3.45 -9.84 -27.98
C GLU A 177 4.96 -9.74 -28.23
N THR A 178 5.75 -9.44 -27.21
CA THR A 178 7.22 -9.41 -27.29
C THR A 178 7.83 -10.80 -27.46
N VAL A 179 7.10 -11.86 -27.14
CA VAL A 179 7.57 -13.25 -27.26
C VAL A 179 7.48 -13.75 -28.72
N SER A 180 6.62 -13.15 -29.54
CA SER A 180 6.37 -13.59 -30.92
C SER A 180 7.36 -13.09 -31.98
N GLU A 181 8.36 -12.27 -31.62
CA GLU A 181 9.29 -11.69 -32.61
C GLU A 181 10.39 -12.64 -33.12
N SER A 182 10.46 -13.88 -32.64
CA SER A 182 11.38 -14.88 -33.21
C SER A 182 10.71 -15.64 -34.36
N GLU A 183 10.89 -15.14 -35.57
CA GLU A 183 10.46 -15.88 -36.76
C GLU A 183 11.28 -17.19 -36.89
N GLY A 184 10.58 -18.34 -36.95
CA GLY A 184 11.16 -19.61 -37.41
C GLY A 184 11.44 -20.68 -36.36
N GLU A 185 11.25 -20.41 -35.07
CA GLU A 185 11.48 -21.38 -34.00
C GLU A 185 10.19 -22.13 -33.63
N THR A 186 10.21 -23.45 -33.61
CA THR A 186 9.09 -24.24 -33.11
C THR A 186 8.97 -24.14 -31.59
N VAL A 187 7.77 -24.37 -31.06
CA VAL A 187 7.55 -24.41 -29.60
C VAL A 187 8.47 -25.41 -28.91
N ARG A 188 8.80 -26.53 -29.56
CA ARG A 188 9.72 -27.54 -29.02
C ARG A 188 11.15 -27.01 -28.90
N GLU A 189 11.65 -26.33 -29.93
CA GLU A 189 13.00 -25.76 -29.98
C GLU A 189 13.19 -24.71 -28.88
N ARG A 190 12.21 -23.83 -28.70
CA ARG A 190 12.19 -22.84 -27.61
C ARG A 190 12.31 -23.43 -26.22
N LEU A 191 11.56 -24.49 -25.97
CA LEU A 191 11.56 -25.17 -24.68
C LEU A 191 12.84 -25.98 -24.43
N SER A 192 13.61 -26.29 -25.48
CA SER A 192 14.89 -27.01 -25.37
C SER A 192 16.11 -26.11 -25.22
N ASP A 193 16.07 -24.88 -25.74
CA ASP A 193 17.18 -23.90 -25.66
C ASP A 193 17.28 -23.18 -24.30
N GLN A 194 16.33 -23.44 -23.40
CA GLN A 194 16.40 -22.99 -22.00
C GLN A 194 16.55 -24.19 -21.03
N PRO A 195 17.67 -24.93 -21.07
CA PRO A 195 17.84 -26.14 -20.26
C PRO A 195 17.89 -25.88 -18.74
N ASN A 196 18.09 -24.63 -18.32
CA ASN A 196 18.11 -24.16 -16.93
C ASN A 196 16.97 -23.15 -16.64
N ASP A 197 15.89 -23.14 -17.42
CA ASP A 197 14.72 -22.33 -17.07
C ASP A 197 13.99 -22.92 -15.86
N PRO A 198 13.97 -22.23 -14.71
CA PRO A 198 13.22 -22.64 -13.53
C PRO A 198 11.69 -22.65 -13.73
N ASP A 199 11.18 -22.12 -14.85
CA ASP A 199 9.75 -22.04 -15.20
C ASP A 199 9.26 -23.30 -15.90
N ARG A 200 10.12 -24.31 -16.01
CA ARG A 200 9.78 -25.65 -16.52
C ARG A 200 8.96 -26.39 -15.45
N PHE A 201 7.64 -26.43 -15.68
CA PHE A 201 6.59 -27.12 -14.90
C PHE A 201 7.06 -28.29 -14.02
#